data_AF-A0A813GR70-F1
#
_entry.id   AF-A0A813GR70-F1
#
_cell.length_a   1.000
_cell.length_b   1.000
_cell.length_c   1.000
_cell.angle_alpha   90.00
_cell.angle_beta   90.00
_cell.angle_gamma   90.00
#
_symmetry.space_group_name_H-M   'P 1'
#
loop_
_entity.id
_entity.type
_entity.pdbx_description
1 polymer ?
#
loop_
_entity_poly.entity_id
_entity_poly.type
_entity_poly.pdbx_seq_one_letter_code
_entity_poly.pdbx_strand_id
1 'polypeptide(L)'
;MAPSPGSAQILTIIFLDVDGVLNIGAKDSGSAPLMLGARDVAMALKLQEQGFTGRGSDSVRRLLAVSRSLVGHGEEETRTYRSFANRTDVDVSTILSSRLVALIQAAGQTGQVSVVLTSSWRKPQYRIRRLALEQILSQQLQRAFTFDDVTHMLDREKLAGDRLKVIGDYLQQLRFAPE
;
A
#
# COMPACT_ATOMS: atom_id res chain seq x y z
N MET A 1 -48.23 5.25 -8.18
CA MET A 1 -47.19 5.24 -7.14
C MET A 1 -46.02 6.05 -7.66
N ALA A 2 -45.74 7.20 -7.07
CA ALA A 2 -44.52 7.94 -7.39
C ALA A 2 -43.31 7.18 -6.81
N PRO A 3 -42.16 7.13 -7.49
CA PRO A 3 -40.95 6.56 -6.92
C PRO A 3 -40.58 7.32 -5.64
N SER A 4 -40.30 6.56 -4.58
CA SER A 4 -39.79 7.10 -3.32
C SER A 4 -38.55 7.96 -3.61
N PRO A 5 -38.37 9.11 -2.94
CA PRO A 5 -37.19 9.95 -3.13
C PRO A 5 -35.94 9.09 -2.93
N GLY A 6 -35.17 8.95 -4.01
CA GLY A 6 -34.02 8.04 -4.07
C GLY A 6 -33.10 8.29 -2.90
N SER A 7 -32.84 7.25 -2.11
CA SER A 7 -31.81 7.29 -1.08
C SER A 7 -30.52 7.76 -1.73
N ALA A 8 -29.98 8.90 -1.30
CA ALA A 8 -28.72 9.42 -1.80
C ALA A 8 -27.68 8.30 -1.75
N GLN A 9 -27.18 7.88 -2.91
CA GLN A 9 -26.22 6.79 -2.99
C GLN A 9 -24.90 7.30 -2.40
N ILE A 10 -24.48 6.71 -1.28
CA ILE A 10 -23.22 7.08 -0.64
C ILE A 10 -22.08 6.60 -1.53
N LEU A 11 -21.21 7.52 -1.94
CA LEU A 11 -19.94 7.22 -2.60
C LEU A 11 -18.81 7.27 -1.58
N THR A 12 -18.14 6.14 -1.37
CA THR A 12 -16.90 6.06 -0.60
C THR A 12 -15.71 6.05 -1.54
N ILE A 13 -14.74 6.95 -1.32
CA ILE A 13 -13.50 7.01 -2.11
C ILE A 13 -12.33 6.59 -1.23
N ILE A 14 -11.58 5.60 -1.68
CA ILE A 14 -10.36 5.11 -1.03
C ILE A 14 -9.16 5.57 -1.84
N PHE A 15 -8.42 6.54 -1.31
CA PHE A 15 -7.14 6.94 -1.87
C PHE A 15 -6.04 6.01 -1.37
N LEU A 16 -5.47 5.22 -2.27
CA LEU A 16 -4.46 4.23 -1.93
C LEU A 16 -3.05 4.74 -2.20
N ASP A 17 -2.30 4.95 -1.12
CA ASP A 17 -0.84 4.91 -1.17
C ASP A 17 -0.35 3.47 -1.02
N VAL A 18 0.77 3.11 -1.63
CA VAL A 18 1.30 1.74 -1.63
C VAL A 18 2.52 1.67 -0.71
N ASP A 19 3.46 2.59 -0.91
CA ASP A 19 4.73 2.62 -0.19
C ASP A 19 4.51 3.10 1.25
N GLY A 20 4.78 2.23 2.23
CA GLY A 20 4.51 2.47 3.65
C GLY A 20 3.09 2.14 4.10
N VAL A 21 2.21 1.69 3.20
CA VAL A 21 0.82 1.30 3.51
C VAL A 21 0.57 -0.17 3.23
N LEU A 22 0.95 -0.65 2.04
CA LEU A 22 0.85 -2.07 1.65
C LEU A 22 2.19 -2.80 1.76
N ASN A 23 3.24 -2.09 2.13
CA ASN A 23 4.57 -2.63 2.31
C ASN A 23 5.27 -1.97 3.51
N ILE A 24 6.28 -2.66 4.06
CA ILE A 24 7.05 -2.18 5.20
C ILE A 24 8.46 -1.87 4.72
N GLY A 25 8.93 -0.67 5.02
CA GLY A 25 10.29 -0.24 4.74
C GLY A 25 11.00 0.19 6.03
N ALA A 26 12.27 -0.20 6.18
CA ALA A 26 13.14 0.32 7.22
C ALA A 26 13.88 1.54 6.70
N LYS A 27 13.87 2.64 7.45
CA LYS A 27 14.63 3.84 7.10
C LYS A 27 16.14 3.51 7.10
N ASP A 28 16.79 3.79 5.98
CA ASP A 28 18.25 3.73 5.85
C ASP A 28 18.83 5.14 5.69
N SER A 29 20.00 5.36 6.25
CA SER A 29 20.55 6.70 6.52
C SER A 29 20.94 7.39 5.21
N GLY A 30 20.03 8.20 4.65
CA GLY A 30 20.26 8.95 3.40
C GLY A 30 20.09 8.12 2.12
N SER A 31 19.59 6.88 2.24
CA SER A 31 19.33 5.99 1.10
C SER A 31 17.83 5.69 0.98
N ALA A 32 17.44 5.05 -0.13
CA ALA A 32 16.08 4.52 -0.27
C ALA A 32 15.76 3.56 0.90
N PRO A 33 14.51 3.49 1.37
CA PRO A 33 14.12 2.56 2.43
C PRO A 33 14.47 1.11 2.07
N LEU A 34 14.95 0.35 3.06
CA LEU A 34 15.16 -1.09 2.92
C LEU A 34 13.81 -1.78 3.02
N MET A 35 13.32 -2.30 1.91
CA MET A 35 12.04 -3.01 1.88
C MET A 35 12.14 -4.31 2.70
N LEU A 36 11.11 -4.58 3.49
CA LEU A 36 11.01 -5.79 4.29
C LEU A 36 10.48 -6.94 3.41
N GLY A 37 11.38 -7.57 2.65
CA GLY A 37 11.09 -8.77 1.88
C GLY A 37 11.42 -10.05 2.65
N ALA A 38 10.62 -11.10 2.46
CA ALA A 38 10.87 -12.39 3.10
C ALA A 38 12.24 -12.99 2.71
N ARG A 39 12.65 -12.78 1.45
CA ARG A 39 13.99 -13.18 0.95
C ARG A 39 15.10 -12.38 1.61
N ASP A 40 14.90 -11.06 1.74
CA ASP A 40 15.90 -10.17 2.34
C ASP A 40 16.08 -10.46 3.83
N VAL A 41 14.99 -10.73 4.55
CA VAL A 41 15.04 -11.14 5.96
C VAL A 41 15.78 -12.48 6.11
N ALA A 42 15.50 -13.47 5.25
CA ALA A 42 16.20 -14.75 5.29
C ALA A 42 17.70 -14.61 5.01
N MET A 43 18.07 -13.78 4.02
CA MET A 43 19.46 -13.48 3.71
C MET A 43 20.14 -12.74 4.87
N ALA A 44 19.48 -11.76 5.47
CA ALA A 44 20.00 -11.02 6.61
C ALA A 44 20.24 -11.91 7.83
N LEU A 45 19.34 -12.87 8.10
CA LEU A 45 19.53 -13.88 9.15
C LEU A 45 20.80 -14.69 8.92
N LYS A 46 20.98 -15.23 7.70
CA LYS A 46 22.17 -15.99 7.32
C LYS A 46 23.46 -15.17 7.48
N LEU A 47 23.46 -13.91 7.06
CA LEU A 47 24.61 -13.02 7.20
C LEU A 47 24.93 -12.73 8.67
N GLN A 48 23.92 -12.56 9.53
CA GLN A 48 24.11 -12.39 10.96
C GLN A 48 24.73 -13.64 11.60
N GLU A 49 24.25 -14.84 11.26
CA GLU A 49 24.77 -16.11 11.76
C GLU A 49 26.24 -16.34 11.35
N GLN A 50 26.63 -15.85 10.17
CA GLN A 50 28.01 -15.89 9.67
C GLN A 50 28.92 -14.80 10.26
N GLY A 51 28.40 -13.94 11.16
CA GLY A 51 29.17 -12.84 11.74
C GLY A 51 29.58 -11.78 10.71
N PHE A 52 28.75 -11.53 9.69
CA PHE A 52 29.06 -10.57 8.62
C PHE A 52 29.28 -9.14 9.16
N THR A 53 30.47 -8.59 8.93
CA THR A 53 30.88 -7.22 9.31
C THR A 53 31.21 -6.33 8.12
N GLY A 54 30.93 -6.78 6.89
CA GLY A 54 31.24 -6.04 5.68
C GLY A 54 30.34 -4.82 5.42
N ARG A 55 30.51 -4.21 4.24
CA ARG A 55 29.67 -3.10 3.78
C ARG A 55 28.21 -3.54 3.73
N GLY A 56 27.32 -2.80 4.42
CA GLY A 56 25.90 -3.13 4.53
C GLY A 56 25.53 -3.94 5.78
N SER A 57 26.48 -4.22 6.68
CA SER A 57 26.18 -4.85 7.99
C SER A 57 25.19 -4.04 8.83
N ASP A 58 25.18 -2.71 8.71
CA ASP A 58 24.17 -1.84 9.32
C ASP A 58 22.77 -2.06 8.72
N SER A 59 22.66 -2.19 7.39
CA SER A 59 21.40 -2.49 6.71
C SER A 59 20.86 -3.86 7.12
N VAL A 60 21.73 -4.88 7.25
CA VAL A 60 21.38 -6.20 7.81
C VAL A 60 20.84 -6.06 9.23
N ARG A 61 21.54 -5.32 10.10
CA ARG A 61 21.11 -5.11 11.49
C ARG A 61 19.76 -4.40 11.58
N ARG A 62 19.55 -3.36 10.76
CA ARG A 62 18.29 -2.59 10.69
C ARG A 62 17.14 -3.45 10.19
N LEU A 63 17.34 -4.22 9.12
CA LEU A 63 16.31 -5.09 8.57
C LEU A 63 15.88 -6.15 9.59
N LEU A 64 16.84 -6.77 10.27
CA LEU A 64 16.56 -7.74 11.32
C LEU A 64 15.87 -7.10 12.53
N ALA A 65 16.31 -5.91 12.95
CA ALA A 65 15.66 -5.16 14.02
C ALA A 65 14.19 -4.90 13.69
N VAL A 66 13.89 -4.32 12.52
CA VAL A 66 12.51 -4.09 12.08
C VAL A 66 11.73 -5.39 12.01
N SER A 67 12.29 -6.45 11.42
CA SER A 67 11.60 -7.73 11.30
C SER A 67 11.18 -8.34 12.65
N ARG A 68 11.96 -8.08 13.71
CA ARG A 68 11.75 -8.61 15.07
C ARG A 68 10.92 -7.69 15.95
N SER A 69 10.76 -6.43 15.57
CA SER A 69 9.93 -5.47 16.31
C SER A 69 8.49 -5.94 16.34
N LEU A 70 7.89 -5.88 17.53
CA LEU A 70 6.45 -6.07 17.72
C LEU A 70 5.71 -4.92 17.01
N VAL A 71 4.57 -5.23 16.41
CA VAL A 71 3.76 -4.23 15.70
C VAL A 71 2.98 -3.34 16.68
N GLY A 72 2.52 -3.91 17.79
CA GLY A 72 1.77 -3.19 18.82
C GLY A 72 0.26 -3.17 18.56
N HIS A 73 -0.37 -2.01 18.76
CA HIS A 73 -1.82 -1.85 18.80
C HIS A 73 -2.55 -2.42 17.58
N GLY A 74 -3.65 -3.15 17.83
CA GLY A 74 -4.50 -3.73 16.79
C GLY A 74 -3.99 -5.07 16.24
N GLU A 75 -2.85 -5.57 16.73
CA GLU A 75 -2.32 -6.89 16.40
C GLU A 75 -2.27 -7.81 17.62
N GLU A 76 -2.07 -9.10 17.36
CA GLU A 76 -1.70 -10.06 18.40
C GLU A 76 -0.41 -9.62 19.10
N GLU A 77 -0.35 -9.79 20.43
CA GLU A 77 0.78 -9.35 21.26
C GLU A 77 2.14 -9.93 20.81
N THR A 78 2.12 -11.09 20.15
CA THR A 78 3.30 -11.79 19.65
C THR A 78 3.65 -11.47 18.20
N ARG A 79 2.85 -10.65 17.50
CA ARG A 79 3.05 -10.39 16.07
C ARG A 79 4.16 -9.39 15.84
N THR A 80 5.10 -9.76 14.98
CA THR A 80 6.22 -8.92 14.56
C THR A 80 6.03 -8.42 13.13
N TYR A 81 6.75 -7.38 12.73
CA TYR A 81 6.70 -6.90 11.34
C TYR A 81 7.12 -7.95 10.31
N ARG A 82 7.85 -9.01 10.71
CA ARG A 82 8.17 -10.13 9.82
C ARG A 82 6.92 -10.78 9.21
N SER A 83 5.77 -10.83 9.90
CA SER A 83 4.55 -11.39 9.31
C SER A 83 4.03 -10.57 8.13
N PHE A 84 4.39 -9.29 8.09
CA PHE A 84 4.02 -8.34 7.04
C PHE A 84 5.05 -8.28 5.91
N ALA A 85 6.15 -9.04 5.99
CA ALA A 85 7.15 -9.05 4.94
C ALA A 85 6.54 -9.46 3.59
N ASN A 86 6.93 -8.78 2.51
CA ASN A 86 6.45 -9.14 1.19
C ASN A 86 6.94 -10.55 0.82
N ARG A 87 6.06 -11.32 0.17
CA ARG A 87 6.36 -12.70 -0.27
C ARG A 87 6.39 -12.83 -1.79
N THR A 88 5.90 -11.81 -2.47
CA THR A 88 5.80 -11.72 -3.93
C THR A 88 6.89 -10.81 -4.47
N ASP A 89 7.14 -10.90 -5.77
CA ASP A 89 7.95 -9.97 -6.56
C ASP A 89 7.38 -8.55 -6.64
N VAL A 90 6.10 -8.37 -6.26
CA VAL A 90 5.40 -7.07 -6.30
C VAL A 90 5.69 -6.17 -5.10
N ASP A 91 6.62 -6.52 -4.20
CA ASP A 91 6.92 -5.72 -3.00
C ASP A 91 5.70 -5.43 -2.09
N VAL A 92 4.64 -6.26 -2.12
CA VAL A 92 3.38 -6.07 -1.36
C VAL A 92 3.19 -7.15 -0.30
N SER A 93 2.72 -6.74 0.87
CA SER A 93 2.35 -7.62 1.98
C SER A 93 0.97 -8.23 1.75
N THR A 94 0.89 -9.58 1.77
CA THR A 94 -0.40 -10.29 1.64
C THR A 94 -1.38 -9.94 2.76
N ILE A 95 -0.89 -9.68 3.99
CA ILE A 95 -1.75 -9.32 5.12
C ILE A 95 -2.34 -7.91 4.91
N LEU A 96 -1.51 -6.94 4.53
CA LEU A 96 -1.96 -5.55 4.31
C LEU A 96 -2.90 -5.46 3.11
N SER A 97 -2.62 -6.20 2.02
CA SER A 97 -3.51 -6.26 0.87
C SER A 97 -4.87 -6.89 1.24
N SER A 98 -4.87 -7.95 2.06
CA SER A 98 -6.11 -8.58 2.52
C SER A 98 -6.95 -7.63 3.38
N ARG A 99 -6.31 -6.76 4.17
CA ARG A 99 -7.01 -5.73 4.95
C ARG A 99 -7.59 -4.63 4.06
N LEU A 100 -6.86 -4.20 3.04
CA LEU A 100 -7.41 -3.30 2.03
C LEU A 100 -8.64 -3.90 1.36
N VAL A 101 -8.62 -5.19 1.03
CA VAL A 101 -9.78 -5.90 0.47
C VAL A 101 -10.96 -5.87 1.44
N ALA A 102 -10.74 -6.10 2.73
CA ALA A 102 -11.79 -6.01 3.74
C ALA A 102 -12.37 -4.57 3.83
N LEU A 103 -11.54 -3.53 3.73
CA LEU A 103 -11.99 -2.13 3.69
C LEU A 103 -12.84 -1.83 2.45
N ILE A 104 -12.41 -2.31 1.27
CA ILE A 104 -13.15 -2.16 0.01
C ILE A 104 -14.53 -2.85 0.12
N GLN A 105 -14.57 -4.07 0.67
CA GLN A 105 -15.81 -4.82 0.85
C GLN A 105 -16.75 -4.13 1.84
N ALA A 106 -16.24 -3.68 2.99
CA ALA A 106 -17.03 -2.96 3.99
C ALA A 106 -17.60 -1.65 3.43
N ALA A 107 -16.81 -0.87 2.69
CA ALA A 107 -17.28 0.34 2.01
C ALA A 107 -18.39 0.02 0.99
N GLY A 108 -18.21 -1.04 0.19
CA GLY A 108 -19.18 -1.48 -0.80
C GLY A 108 -20.52 -1.97 -0.23
N GLN A 109 -20.58 -2.36 1.05
CA GLN A 109 -21.84 -2.71 1.70
C GLN A 109 -22.72 -1.48 1.98
N THR A 110 -22.11 -0.29 2.09
CA THR A 110 -22.80 0.97 2.42
C THR A 110 -23.16 1.80 1.19
N GLY A 111 -22.61 1.47 0.02
CA GLY A 111 -22.83 2.22 -1.21
C GLY A 111 -21.79 1.91 -2.29
N GLN A 112 -21.58 2.85 -3.20
CA GLN A 112 -20.57 2.72 -4.24
C GLN A 112 -19.19 2.96 -3.62
N VAL A 113 -18.20 2.14 -4.00
CA VAL A 113 -16.80 2.33 -3.62
C VAL A 113 -15.96 2.61 -4.87
N SER A 114 -15.11 3.64 -4.79
CA SER A 114 -14.10 3.96 -5.79
C SER A 114 -12.72 3.91 -5.15
N VAL A 115 -11.77 3.19 -5.76
CA VAL A 115 -10.40 3.06 -5.29
C VAL A 115 -9.47 3.78 -6.26
N VAL A 116 -8.88 4.87 -5.78
CA VAL A 116 -8.03 5.78 -6.55
C VAL A 116 -6.58 5.60 -6.12
N LEU A 117 -5.70 5.27 -7.06
CA LEU A 117 -4.28 5.14 -6.76
C LEU A 117 -3.65 6.52 -6.60
N THR A 118 -2.96 6.76 -5.48
CA THR A 118 -2.22 8.02 -5.19
C THR A 118 -0.73 7.80 -4.94
N SER A 119 -0.26 6.56 -4.96
CA SER A 119 1.14 6.25 -4.74
C SER A 119 2.04 6.63 -5.92
N SER A 120 3.35 6.46 -5.74
CA SER A 120 4.33 6.61 -6.82
C SER A 120 4.07 5.66 -8.00
N TRP A 121 3.32 4.57 -7.79
CA TRP A 121 3.05 3.53 -8.79
C TRP A 121 2.13 3.95 -9.92
N ARG A 122 1.57 5.15 -9.86
CA ARG A 122 0.90 5.81 -10.99
C ARG A 122 1.84 6.08 -12.16
N LYS A 123 3.15 6.20 -11.90
CA LYS A 123 4.16 6.51 -12.93
C LYS A 123 4.27 5.36 -13.96
N PRO A 124 4.47 5.65 -15.25
CA PRO A 124 4.52 4.63 -16.30
C PRO A 124 5.52 3.50 -16.03
N GLN A 125 6.69 3.79 -15.44
CA GLN A 125 7.69 2.77 -15.14
C GLN A 125 7.24 1.71 -14.11
N TYR A 126 6.19 1.98 -13.34
CA TYR A 126 5.64 1.05 -12.36
C TYR A 126 4.37 0.34 -12.84
N ARG A 127 4.01 0.46 -14.13
CA ARG A 127 2.82 -0.17 -14.71
C ARG A 127 2.74 -1.66 -14.42
N ILE A 128 3.85 -2.40 -14.54
CA ILE A 128 3.88 -3.84 -14.26
C ILE A 128 3.55 -4.14 -12.80
N ARG A 129 4.10 -3.35 -11.86
CA ARG A 129 3.79 -3.48 -10.44
C ARG A 129 2.32 -3.18 -10.15
N ARG A 130 1.77 -2.14 -10.78
CA ARG A 130 0.35 -1.79 -10.66
C ARG A 130 -0.56 -2.93 -11.14
N LEU A 131 -0.30 -3.49 -12.32
CA LEU A 131 -1.06 -4.62 -12.86
C LEU A 131 -1.00 -5.85 -11.95
N ALA A 132 0.18 -6.13 -11.39
CA ALA A 132 0.35 -7.25 -10.48
C ALA A 132 -0.41 -7.02 -9.16
N LEU A 133 -0.46 -5.79 -8.64
CA LEU A 133 -1.31 -5.44 -7.50
C LEU A 133 -2.81 -5.58 -7.82
N GLU A 134 -3.25 -5.12 -8.99
CA GLU A 134 -4.64 -5.31 -9.44
C GLU A 134 -5.01 -6.79 -9.52
N GLN A 135 -4.09 -7.64 -9.96
CA GLN A 135 -4.28 -9.09 -9.98
C GLN A 135 -4.35 -9.70 -8.57
N ILE A 136 -3.47 -9.28 -7.65
CA ILE A 136 -3.50 -9.72 -6.24
C ILE A 136 -4.85 -9.35 -5.61
N LEU A 137 -5.30 -8.10 -5.80
CA LEU A 137 -6.58 -7.63 -5.27
C LEU A 137 -7.76 -8.34 -5.93
N SER A 138 -7.71 -8.60 -7.25
CA SER A 138 -8.74 -9.36 -7.96
C SER A 138 -8.92 -10.77 -7.38
N GLN A 139 -7.80 -11.46 -7.13
CA GLN A 139 -7.82 -12.80 -6.54
C GLN A 139 -8.42 -12.79 -5.13
N GLN A 140 -8.02 -11.83 -4.29
CA GLN A 140 -8.51 -11.71 -2.92
C GLN A 140 -9.97 -11.26 -2.84
N LEU A 141 -10.42 -10.39 -3.76
CA LEU A 141 -11.82 -9.96 -3.88
C LEU A 141 -12.72 -11.01 -4.56
N GLN A 142 -12.14 -12.05 -5.19
CA GLN A 142 -12.86 -13.04 -6.00
C GLN A 142 -13.68 -12.44 -7.15
N ARG A 143 -13.21 -11.30 -7.69
CA ARG A 143 -13.79 -10.62 -8.86
C ARG A 143 -12.71 -9.80 -9.56
N ALA A 144 -12.95 -9.41 -10.80
CA ALA A 144 -12.05 -8.48 -11.48
C ALA A 144 -11.95 -7.16 -10.68
N PHE A 145 -10.72 -6.69 -10.50
CA PHE A 145 -10.40 -5.42 -9.88
C PHE A 145 -9.40 -4.67 -10.76
N THR A 146 -9.70 -3.40 -10.99
CA THR A 146 -8.79 -2.40 -11.53
C THR A 146 -8.98 -1.14 -10.71
N PHE A 147 -7.95 -0.29 -10.61
CA PHE A 147 -8.14 1.03 -10.03
C PHE A 147 -9.16 1.81 -10.85
N ASP A 148 -10.12 2.44 -10.18
CA ASP A 148 -11.15 3.27 -10.83
C ASP A 148 -10.52 4.51 -11.44
N ASP A 149 -9.45 5.02 -10.81
CA ASP A 149 -8.71 6.16 -11.30
C ASP A 149 -7.27 6.20 -10.77
N VAL A 150 -6.47 7.08 -11.36
CA VAL A 150 -5.15 7.47 -10.86
C VAL A 150 -5.12 8.98 -10.68
N THR A 151 -4.68 9.40 -9.51
CA THR A 151 -4.55 10.82 -9.20
C THR A 151 -3.47 11.47 -10.08
N HIS A 152 -3.61 12.74 -10.48
CA HIS A 152 -2.66 13.36 -11.41
C HIS A 152 -1.26 13.50 -10.80
N MET A 153 -0.20 13.50 -11.62
CA MET A 153 1.17 13.67 -11.14
C MET A 153 1.59 15.14 -11.20
N LEU A 154 2.13 15.68 -10.11
CA LEU A 154 2.86 16.94 -10.17
C LEU A 154 4.25 16.70 -10.77
N ASP A 155 4.77 17.66 -11.54
CA ASP A 155 6.11 17.60 -12.13
C ASP A 155 7.21 17.34 -11.08
N ARG A 156 6.96 17.75 -9.83
CA ARG A 156 7.84 17.52 -8.68
C ARG A 156 7.05 17.23 -7.40
N GLU A 157 6.45 16.05 -7.28
CA GLU A 157 6.11 15.51 -5.96
C GLU A 157 7.41 15.16 -5.20
N LYS A 158 7.75 15.95 -4.17
CA LYS A 158 8.94 15.72 -3.33
C LYS A 158 8.57 15.37 -1.89
N LEU A 159 7.42 15.86 -1.41
CA LEU A 159 7.02 15.77 -0.02
C LEU A 159 5.66 15.09 0.13
N ALA A 160 5.40 14.52 1.30
CA ALA A 160 4.11 13.92 1.62
C ALA A 160 2.95 14.94 1.49
N GLY A 161 3.20 16.22 1.78
CA GLY A 161 2.22 17.29 1.60
C GLY A 161 1.78 17.50 0.16
N ASP A 162 2.66 17.22 -0.81
CA ASP A 162 2.32 17.34 -2.24
C ASP A 162 1.25 16.32 -2.62
N ARG A 163 1.29 15.10 -2.04
CA ARG A 163 0.26 14.06 -2.28
C ARG A 163 -1.10 14.48 -1.74
N LEU A 164 -1.14 15.10 -0.55
CA LEU A 164 -2.38 15.60 0.02
C LEU A 164 -2.99 16.71 -0.85
N LYS A 165 -2.16 17.58 -1.43
CA LYS A 165 -2.62 18.59 -2.39
C LYS A 165 -3.24 17.94 -3.63
N VAL A 166 -2.57 16.95 -4.22
CA VAL A 166 -3.10 16.21 -5.39
C VAL A 166 -4.44 15.54 -5.09
N ILE A 167 -4.60 14.96 -3.90
CA ILE A 167 -5.89 14.40 -3.45
C ILE A 167 -6.95 15.49 -3.33
N GLY A 168 -6.60 16.65 -2.77
CA GLY A 168 -7.49 17.81 -2.68
C GLY A 168 -7.95 18.29 -4.06
N ASP A 169 -7.03 18.42 -5.01
CA ASP A 169 -7.31 18.82 -6.39
C ASP A 169 -8.21 17.78 -7.11
N TYR A 170 -7.97 16.49 -6.87
CA TYR A 170 -8.81 15.41 -7.39
C TYR A 170 -10.26 15.49 -6.86
N LEU A 171 -10.41 15.72 -5.55
CA LEU A 171 -11.73 15.90 -4.94
C LEU A 171 -12.44 17.15 -5.44
N GLN A 172 -11.72 18.22 -5.76
CA GLN A 172 -12.31 19.40 -6.40
C GLN A 172 -12.87 19.05 -7.78
N GLN A 173 -12.14 18.31 -8.60
CA GLN A 173 -12.60 17.91 -9.94
C GLN A 173 -13.85 17.01 -9.89
N LEU A 174 -13.91 16.08 -8.94
CA LEU A 174 -15.07 15.21 -8.74
C LEU A 174 -16.35 15.99 -8.40
N ARG A 175 -16.25 17.10 -7.67
CA ARG A 175 -17.42 17.94 -7.34
C ARG A 175 -18.00 18.68 -8.54
N PHE A 176 -17.25 18.80 -9.62
CA PHE A 176 -17.64 19.56 -10.81
C PHE A 176 -17.78 18.69 -12.07
N ALA A 177 -17.71 17.36 -11.95
CA ALA A 177 -18.02 16.47 -13.06
C ALA A 177 -19.54 16.51 -13.31
N PRO A 178 -20.02 16.91 -14.52
CA PRO A 178 -21.44 16.86 -14.84
C PRO A 178 -21.93 15.41 -14.87
N GLU A 179 -23.14 15.19 -14.32
CA GLU A 179 -23.86 13.89 -14.37
C GLU A 179 -24.10 13.38 -15.80
#